data_AF-A0A1J8P1T9-F1
#
_entry.id   AF-A0A1J8P1T9-F1
#
_cell.length_a   1.000
_cell.length_b   1.000
_cell.length_c   1.000
_cell.angle_alpha   90.00
_cell.angle_beta   90.00
_cell.angle_gamma   90.00
#
_symmetry.space_group_name_H-M   'P 1'
#
loop_
_entity.id
_entity.type
_entity.pdbx_description
1 polymer ?
#
loop_
_entity_poly.entity_id
_entity_poly.type
_entity_poly.pdbx_seq_one_letter_code
_entity_poly.pdbx_strand_id
1 'polypeptide(L)'
;QAQGDYTTALTYLTNSLAIYQEIGDKAGEGTTLNNISSICQAQGDYTTALTYLTNSLTIHQEIGNKAGEGTTLNNISQIYQAQGDYTTALTYLTDSLTICQEIGNKAGESVALNNISSIYQVQGDYATALTYLIDSLTICQEIGDKAGEGTTLNNMSLIYQAQGDYATALTCLTDSLAIRQEIGDKAGEGNALFNIGLTYYETGKKQQGLACLQSAKKIAQEIDCFRLNQALDGLSFDV
;
A
#
# COMPACT_ATOMS: atom_id res chain seq x y z
N GLN A 1 -7.07 -21.09 1.06
CA GLN A 1 -6.77 -20.78 2.47
C GLN A 1 -7.29 -19.39 2.83
N ALA A 2 -6.89 -18.32 2.11
CA ALA A 2 -7.33 -16.94 2.34
C ALA A 2 -8.85 -16.72 2.53
N GLN A 3 -9.70 -17.43 1.77
CA GLN A 3 -11.16 -17.28 1.89
C GLN A 3 -11.71 -17.78 3.24
N GLY A 4 -11.09 -18.81 3.84
CA GLY A 4 -11.44 -19.29 5.19
C GLY A 4 -10.92 -18.36 6.29
N ASP A 5 -9.78 -17.72 6.05
CA ASP A 5 -9.20 -16.73 6.97
C ASP A 5 -10.05 -15.45 7.00
N TYR A 6 -10.57 -15.00 5.85
CA TYR A 6 -11.47 -13.84 5.79
C TYR A 6 -12.79 -14.06 6.52
N THR A 7 -13.43 -15.23 6.38
CA THR A 7 -14.68 -15.53 7.11
C THR A 7 -14.46 -15.51 8.62
N THR A 8 -13.34 -16.08 9.06
CA THR A 8 -12.98 -16.11 10.49
C THR A 8 -12.69 -14.71 11.02
N ALA A 9 -11.87 -13.93 10.29
CA ALA A 9 -11.55 -12.55 10.65
C ALA A 9 -12.80 -11.66 10.70
N LEU A 10 -13.69 -11.78 9.71
CA LEU A 10 -14.95 -11.04 9.68
C LEU A 10 -15.81 -11.37 10.91
N THR A 11 -15.89 -12.65 11.30
CA THR A 11 -16.62 -13.08 12.51
C THR A 11 -16.08 -12.40 13.76
N TYR A 12 -14.76 -12.40 13.96
CA TYR A 12 -14.15 -11.74 15.11
C TYR A 12 -14.38 -10.22 15.11
N LEU A 13 -14.25 -9.57 13.95
CA LEU A 13 -14.48 -8.14 13.83
C LEU A 13 -15.96 -7.75 14.04
N THR A 14 -16.91 -8.55 13.55
CA THR A 14 -18.34 -8.32 13.80
C THR A 14 -18.67 -8.47 15.30
N ASN A 15 -18.09 -9.45 15.98
CA ASN A 15 -18.25 -9.59 17.43
C ASN A 15 -17.63 -8.41 18.18
N SER A 16 -16.43 -7.97 17.79
CA SER A 16 -15.78 -6.79 18.36
C SER A 16 -16.60 -5.53 18.15
N LEU A 17 -17.19 -5.36 16.97
CA LEU A 17 -18.06 -4.23 16.64
C LEU A 17 -19.27 -4.18 17.58
N ALA A 18 -19.92 -5.32 17.80
CA ALA A 18 -21.05 -5.42 18.72
C ALA A 18 -20.66 -5.05 20.15
N ILE A 19 -19.49 -5.49 20.62
CA ILE A 19 -18.99 -5.14 21.96
C ILE A 19 -18.74 -3.63 22.07
N TYR A 20 -18.04 -3.01 21.10
CA TYR A 20 -17.79 -1.57 21.12
C TYR A 20 -19.08 -0.75 21.08
N GLN A 21 -20.08 -1.20 20.32
CA GLN A 21 -21.41 -0.59 20.30
C GLN A 21 -22.14 -0.72 21.65
N GLU A 22 -22.07 -1.89 22.29
CA GLU A 22 -22.70 -2.13 23.60
C GLU A 22 -22.10 -1.26 24.71
N ILE A 23 -20.77 -1.11 24.73
CA ILE A 23 -20.08 -0.30 25.74
C ILE A 23 -20.01 1.20 25.39
N GLY A 24 -20.49 1.58 24.20
CA GLY A 24 -20.50 2.98 23.73
C GLY A 24 -19.13 3.52 23.31
N ASP A 25 -18.15 2.66 23.02
CA ASP A 25 -16.83 3.08 22.52
C ASP A 25 -16.88 3.38 21.01
N LYS A 26 -17.13 4.65 20.71
CA LYS A 26 -17.19 5.16 19.34
C LYS A 26 -15.86 5.12 18.60
N ALA A 27 -14.74 5.26 19.31
CA ALA A 27 -13.43 5.18 18.66
C ALA A 27 -13.15 3.74 18.19
N GLY A 28 -13.40 2.76 19.06
CA GLY A 28 -13.31 1.34 18.74
C GLY A 28 -14.29 0.91 17.64
N GLU A 29 -15.51 1.46 17.64
CA GLU A 29 -16.51 1.24 16.58
C GLU A 29 -15.97 1.67 15.21
N GLY A 30 -15.52 2.93 15.07
CA GLY A 30 -14.98 3.46 13.81
C GLY A 30 -13.77 2.66 13.30
N THR A 31 -12.81 2.37 14.18
CA THR A 31 -11.64 1.55 13.81
C THR A 31 -12.04 0.14 13.35
N THR A 32 -13.03 -0.47 13.99
CA THR A 32 -13.49 -1.82 13.62
C THR A 32 -14.19 -1.81 12.27
N LEU A 33 -15.00 -0.80 11.97
CA LEU A 33 -15.64 -0.63 10.66
C LEU A 33 -14.60 -0.47 9.53
N ASN A 34 -13.54 0.30 9.76
CA ASN A 34 -12.39 0.38 8.85
C ASN A 34 -11.81 -1.02 8.57
N ASN A 35 -11.54 -1.81 9.62
CA ASN A 35 -10.95 -3.15 9.47
C ASN A 35 -11.87 -4.12 8.71
N ILE A 36 -13.18 -4.07 8.97
CA ILE A 36 -14.17 -4.86 8.23
C ILE A 36 -14.14 -4.48 6.74
N SER A 37 -14.09 -3.18 6.44
CA SER A 37 -14.06 -2.70 5.06
C SER A 37 -12.85 -3.23 4.27
N SER A 38 -11.68 -3.36 4.88
CA SER A 38 -10.48 -3.90 4.24
C SER A 38 -10.67 -5.37 3.83
N ILE A 39 -11.42 -6.15 4.60
CA ILE A 39 -11.76 -7.54 4.24
C ILE A 39 -12.75 -7.54 3.06
N CYS A 40 -13.79 -6.72 3.12
CA CYS A 40 -14.76 -6.60 2.01
C CYS A 40 -14.07 -6.16 0.71
N GLN A 41 -13.15 -5.19 0.78
CA GLN A 41 -12.32 -4.76 -0.34
C GLN A 41 -11.46 -5.91 -0.89
N ALA A 42 -10.80 -6.68 -0.03
CA ALA A 42 -9.99 -7.83 -0.44
C ALA A 42 -10.82 -8.95 -1.09
N GLN A 43 -12.13 -9.01 -0.80
CA GLN A 43 -13.09 -9.90 -1.43
C GLN A 43 -13.72 -9.31 -2.72
N GLY A 44 -13.40 -8.07 -3.07
CA GLY A 44 -13.96 -7.36 -4.22
C GLY A 44 -15.35 -6.74 -3.99
N ASP A 45 -15.87 -6.79 -2.77
CA ASP A 45 -17.14 -6.16 -2.41
C ASP A 45 -16.92 -4.69 -2.00
N TYR A 46 -16.68 -3.87 -3.03
CA TYR A 46 -16.41 -2.44 -2.87
C TYR A 46 -17.62 -1.66 -2.34
N THR A 47 -18.84 -2.09 -2.66
CA THR A 47 -20.07 -1.42 -2.20
C THR A 47 -20.23 -1.55 -0.68
N THR A 48 -20.06 -2.77 -0.17
CA THR A 48 -20.11 -3.01 1.28
C THR A 48 -18.94 -2.34 2.00
N ALA A 49 -17.74 -2.39 1.42
CA ALA A 49 -16.56 -1.72 1.98
C ALA A 49 -16.78 -0.20 2.12
N LEU A 50 -17.29 0.47 1.08
CA LEU A 50 -17.62 1.90 1.13
C LEU A 50 -18.69 2.22 2.16
N THR A 51 -19.68 1.34 2.35
CA THR A 51 -20.71 1.51 3.38
C THR A 51 -20.08 1.52 4.78
N TYR A 52 -19.21 0.56 5.08
CA TYR A 52 -18.50 0.51 6.36
C TYR A 52 -17.57 1.71 6.57
N LEU A 53 -16.84 2.12 5.53
CA LEU A 53 -15.96 3.29 5.60
C LEU A 53 -16.74 4.59 5.79
N THR A 54 -17.89 4.75 5.14
CA THR A 54 -18.74 5.95 5.31
C THR A 54 -19.24 6.04 6.75
N ASN A 55 -19.71 4.93 7.33
CA ASN A 55 -20.13 4.89 8.73
C ASN A 55 -18.96 5.19 9.68
N SER A 56 -17.78 4.61 9.41
CA SER A 56 -16.56 4.90 10.16
C SER A 56 -16.19 6.38 10.12
N LEU A 57 -16.24 6.98 8.92
CA LEU A 57 -15.92 8.39 8.70
C LEU A 57 -16.85 9.29 9.50
N THR A 58 -18.16 9.03 9.46
CA THR A 58 -19.15 9.76 10.26
C THR A 58 -18.85 9.66 11.74
N ILE A 59 -18.55 8.46 12.27
CA ILE A 59 -18.23 8.28 13.68
C ILE A 59 -16.96 9.05 14.07
N HIS A 60 -15.90 8.96 13.27
CA HIS A 60 -14.66 9.69 13.55
C HIS A 60 -14.87 11.21 13.53
N GLN A 61 -15.70 11.73 12.62
CA GLN A 61 -16.08 13.14 12.58
C GLN A 61 -16.90 13.56 13.81
N GLU A 62 -17.89 12.75 14.22
CA GLU A 62 -18.73 13.02 15.39
C GLU A 62 -17.93 13.13 16.69
N ILE A 63 -16.91 12.28 16.87
CA ILE A 63 -16.05 12.29 18.06
C ILE A 63 -14.82 13.19 17.92
N GLY A 64 -14.64 13.86 16.78
CA GLY A 64 -13.47 14.69 16.50
C GLY A 64 -12.14 13.94 16.38
N ASN A 65 -12.16 12.64 16.06
CA ASN A 65 -10.96 11.84 15.84
C ASN A 65 -10.39 12.10 14.43
N LYS A 66 -9.59 13.16 14.31
CA LYS A 66 -8.95 13.56 13.05
C LYS A 66 -7.98 12.52 12.48
N ALA A 67 -7.26 11.79 13.32
CA ALA A 67 -6.38 10.71 12.84
C ALA A 67 -7.19 9.56 12.18
N GLY A 68 -8.32 9.19 12.80
CA GLY A 68 -9.26 8.21 12.24
C GLY A 68 -9.93 8.70 10.96
N GLU A 69 -10.30 9.98 10.89
CA GLU A 69 -10.84 10.63 9.69
C GLU A 69 -9.85 10.52 8.51
N GLY A 70 -8.60 10.97 8.70
CA GLY A 70 -7.56 10.90 7.67
C GLY A 70 -7.30 9.47 7.18
N THR A 71 -7.22 8.51 8.10
CA THR A 71 -7.05 7.08 7.75
C THR A 71 -8.22 6.54 6.93
N THR A 72 -9.44 6.90 7.31
CA THR A 72 -10.66 6.42 6.63
C THR A 72 -10.77 6.99 5.22
N LEU A 73 -10.49 8.28 5.03
CA LEU A 73 -10.47 8.92 3.71
C LEU A 73 -9.44 8.25 2.79
N ASN A 74 -8.25 7.93 3.30
CA ASN A 74 -7.24 7.17 2.55
C ASN A 74 -7.70 5.75 2.18
N ASN A 75 -8.54 5.10 3.00
CA ASN A 75 -9.10 3.80 2.65
C ASN A 75 -10.21 3.90 1.60
N ILE A 76 -11.04 4.95 1.68
CA ILE A 76 -12.06 5.25 0.66
C ILE A 76 -11.40 5.49 -0.70
N SER A 77 -10.32 6.27 -0.73
CA SER A 77 -9.63 6.57 -1.99
C SER A 77 -9.07 5.33 -2.68
N GLN A 78 -8.55 4.36 -1.93
CA GLN A 78 -8.07 3.09 -2.48
C GLN A 78 -9.17 2.29 -3.19
N ILE A 79 -10.42 2.37 -2.72
CA ILE A 79 -11.55 1.73 -3.39
C ILE A 79 -11.85 2.43 -4.71
N TYR A 80 -11.94 3.76 -4.71
CA TYR A 80 -12.18 4.53 -5.95
C TYR A 80 -11.04 4.36 -6.95
N GLN A 81 -9.79 4.29 -6.49
CA GLN A 81 -8.64 3.98 -7.33
C GLN A 81 -8.78 2.59 -7.97
N ALA A 82 -9.16 1.58 -7.20
CA ALA A 82 -9.40 0.22 -7.71
C ALA A 82 -10.56 0.14 -8.72
N GLN A 83 -11.53 1.06 -8.62
CA GLN A 83 -12.63 1.21 -9.58
C GLN A 83 -12.27 2.06 -10.80
N GLY A 84 -11.07 2.68 -10.83
CA GLY A 84 -10.62 3.57 -11.89
C GLY A 84 -11.16 5.00 -11.80
N ASP A 85 -11.88 5.36 -10.74
CA ASP A 85 -12.32 6.74 -10.48
C ASP A 85 -11.21 7.52 -9.76
N TYR A 86 -10.19 7.88 -10.54
CA TYR A 86 -9.02 8.57 -10.05
C TYR A 86 -9.32 9.99 -9.53
N THR A 87 -10.33 10.66 -10.09
CA THR A 87 -10.72 12.01 -9.66
C THR A 87 -11.29 11.98 -8.24
N THR A 88 -12.19 11.04 -7.97
CA THR A 88 -12.76 10.88 -6.63
C THR A 88 -11.69 10.40 -5.64
N ALA A 89 -10.83 9.47 -6.05
CA ALA A 89 -9.71 9.01 -5.21
C ALA A 89 -8.75 10.14 -4.82
N LEU A 90 -8.37 11.02 -5.76
CA LEU A 90 -7.52 12.18 -5.49
C LEU A 90 -8.16 13.18 -4.52
N THR A 91 -9.47 13.40 -4.63
CA THR A 91 -10.21 14.25 -3.67
C THR A 91 -10.04 13.72 -2.25
N TYR A 92 -10.35 12.44 -2.03
CA TYR A 92 -10.23 11.81 -0.70
C TYR A 92 -8.79 11.76 -0.17
N LEU A 93 -7.81 11.54 -1.04
CA LEU A 93 -6.39 11.58 -0.64
C LEU A 93 -5.93 12.99 -0.27
N THR A 94 -6.40 14.01 -0.98
CA THR A 94 -6.06 15.41 -0.68
C THR A 94 -6.65 15.84 0.67
N ASP A 95 -7.88 15.43 0.97
CA ASP A 95 -8.50 15.67 2.28
C ASP A 95 -7.75 14.91 3.39
N SER A 96 -7.38 13.65 3.15
CA SER A 96 -6.56 12.85 4.08
C SER A 96 -5.20 13.50 4.35
N LEU A 97 -4.51 13.96 3.30
CA LEU A 97 -3.24 14.65 3.37
C LEU A 97 -3.34 15.93 4.21
N THR A 98 -4.36 16.74 3.92
CA THR A 98 -4.64 17.99 4.65
C THR A 98 -4.81 17.72 6.14
N ILE A 99 -5.64 16.73 6.50
CA ILE A 99 -5.86 16.36 7.90
C ILE A 99 -4.57 15.87 8.56
N CYS A 100 -3.78 15.03 7.88
CA CYS A 100 -2.51 14.55 8.43
C CYS A 100 -1.54 15.70 8.70
N GLN A 101 -1.48 16.69 7.80
CA GLN A 101 -0.67 17.90 7.99
C GLN A 101 -1.17 18.75 9.15
N GLU A 102 -2.49 18.96 9.27
CA GLU A 102 -3.11 19.74 10.35
C GLU A 102 -2.80 19.18 11.74
N ILE A 103 -2.80 17.85 11.89
CA ILE A 103 -2.54 17.19 13.18
C ILE A 103 -1.05 16.81 13.39
N GLY A 104 -0.18 17.13 12.42
CA GLY A 104 1.24 16.78 12.48
C GLY A 104 1.53 15.28 12.35
N ASN A 105 0.60 14.49 11.79
CA ASN A 105 0.81 13.06 11.54
C ASN A 105 1.67 12.84 10.28
N LYS A 106 2.99 12.90 10.47
CA LYS A 106 3.98 12.74 9.39
C LYS A 106 3.95 11.37 8.72
N ALA A 107 3.68 10.30 9.46
CA ALA A 107 3.52 8.97 8.86
C ALA A 107 2.27 8.89 7.96
N GLY A 108 1.16 9.50 8.39
CA GLY A 108 -0.04 9.60 7.55
C GLY A 108 0.17 10.47 6.30
N GLU A 109 0.92 11.56 6.45
CA GLU A 109 1.31 12.45 5.35
C GLU A 109 2.10 11.69 4.27
N SER A 110 3.15 10.94 4.65
CA SER A 110 3.97 10.18 3.70
C SER A 110 3.19 9.08 2.98
N VAL A 111 2.24 8.43 3.65
CA VAL A 111 1.33 7.44 3.05
C VAL A 111 0.39 8.07 2.04
N ALA A 112 -0.24 9.20 2.36
CA ALA A 112 -1.14 9.90 1.44
C ALA A 112 -0.39 10.36 0.18
N LEU A 113 0.82 10.92 0.32
CA LEU A 113 1.68 11.33 -0.80
C LEU A 113 2.04 10.14 -1.71
N ASN A 114 2.39 8.98 -1.13
CA ASN A 114 2.62 7.75 -1.90
C ASN A 114 1.38 7.36 -2.72
N ASN A 115 0.20 7.37 -2.12
CA ASN A 115 -1.03 6.98 -2.80
C ASN A 115 -1.43 7.98 -3.89
N ILE A 116 -1.22 9.28 -3.67
CA ILE A 116 -1.42 10.32 -4.70
C ILE A 116 -0.48 10.06 -5.88
N SER A 117 0.79 9.77 -5.61
CA SER A 117 1.77 9.50 -6.66
C SER A 117 1.39 8.30 -7.54
N SER A 118 0.81 7.26 -6.94
CA SER A 118 0.35 6.07 -7.65
C SER A 118 -0.73 6.40 -8.69
N ILE A 119 -1.63 7.34 -8.36
CA ILE A 119 -2.66 7.79 -9.31
C ILE A 119 -2.03 8.55 -10.48
N TYR A 120 -1.13 9.50 -10.21
CA TYR A 120 -0.42 10.25 -11.26
C TYR A 120 0.45 9.34 -12.13
N GLN A 121 1.08 8.32 -11.54
CA GLN A 121 1.82 7.30 -12.28
C GLN A 121 0.91 6.58 -13.29
N VAL A 122 -0.27 6.11 -12.86
CA VAL A 122 -1.22 5.42 -13.76
C VAL A 122 -1.74 6.35 -14.86
N GLN A 123 -1.87 7.64 -14.58
CA GLN A 123 -2.24 8.66 -15.57
C GLN A 123 -1.09 9.04 -16.52
N GLY A 124 0.13 8.57 -16.27
CA GLY A 124 1.32 8.87 -17.06
C GLY A 124 1.99 10.22 -16.73
N ASP A 125 1.51 10.93 -15.71
CA ASP A 125 2.15 12.16 -15.22
C ASP A 125 3.26 11.80 -14.20
N TYR A 126 4.35 11.26 -14.76
CA TYR A 126 5.50 10.80 -13.99
C TYR A 126 6.22 11.91 -13.24
N ALA A 127 6.20 13.15 -13.76
CA ALA A 127 6.86 14.27 -13.11
C ALA A 127 6.15 14.67 -11.81
N THR A 128 4.82 14.76 -11.86
CA THR A 128 4.00 15.01 -10.67
C THR A 128 4.11 13.85 -9.68
N ALA A 129 4.03 12.61 -10.16
CA ALA A 129 4.19 11.43 -9.30
C ALA A 129 5.54 11.40 -8.55
N LEU A 130 6.65 11.66 -9.23
CA LEU A 130 7.97 11.73 -8.59
C LEU A 130 8.08 12.85 -7.57
N THR A 131 7.43 14.00 -7.81
CA THR A 131 7.42 15.10 -6.83
C THR A 131 6.81 14.65 -5.50
N TYR A 132 5.64 14.01 -5.55
CA TYR A 132 4.98 13.46 -4.35
C TYR A 132 5.81 12.38 -3.66
N LEU A 133 6.51 11.52 -4.42
CA LEU A 133 7.39 10.50 -3.84
C LEU A 133 8.63 11.10 -3.19
N ILE A 134 9.21 12.16 -3.73
CA ILE A 134 10.35 12.85 -3.13
C ILE A 134 9.95 13.46 -1.78
N ASP A 135 8.77 14.11 -1.71
CA ASP A 135 8.25 14.65 -0.46
C ASP A 135 7.99 13.53 0.56
N SER A 136 7.37 12.43 0.13
CA SER A 136 7.15 11.24 0.96
C SER A 136 8.46 10.64 1.48
N LEU A 137 9.47 10.50 0.62
CA LEU A 137 10.78 9.95 0.97
C LEU A 137 11.47 10.81 2.03
N THR A 138 11.43 12.13 1.84
CA THR A 138 11.98 13.11 2.78
C THR A 138 11.33 12.95 4.15
N ILE A 139 10.00 12.88 4.21
CA ILE A 139 9.27 12.70 5.47
C ILE A 139 9.61 11.37 6.14
N CYS A 140 9.63 10.26 5.39
CA CYS A 140 9.99 8.95 5.93
C CYS A 140 11.41 8.96 6.55
N GLN A 141 12.37 9.62 5.89
CA GLN A 141 13.72 9.77 6.40
C GLN A 141 13.77 10.66 7.66
N GLU A 142 13.02 11.76 7.69
CA GLU A 142 12.93 12.67 8.84
C GLU A 142 12.40 11.97 10.11
N ILE A 143 11.39 11.11 9.96
CA ILE A 143 10.79 10.40 11.10
C ILE A 143 11.41 9.02 11.38
N GLY A 144 12.39 8.60 10.56
CA GLY A 144 13.02 7.29 10.67
C GLY A 144 12.12 6.11 10.28
N ASP A 145 11.08 6.33 9.48
CA ASP A 145 10.21 5.27 8.96
C ASP A 145 10.88 4.52 7.81
N LYS A 146 11.66 3.51 8.17
CA LYS A 146 12.35 2.64 7.22
C LYS A 146 11.41 1.83 6.33
N ALA A 147 10.26 1.41 6.85
CA ALA A 147 9.29 0.67 6.05
C ALA A 147 8.66 1.58 4.98
N GLY A 148 8.34 2.83 5.34
CA GLY A 148 7.92 3.88 4.42
C GLY A 148 8.99 4.20 3.38
N GLU A 149 10.24 4.42 3.80
CA GLU A 149 11.39 4.68 2.91
C GLU A 149 11.53 3.60 1.82
N GLY A 150 11.54 2.32 2.22
CA GLY A 150 11.62 1.21 1.28
C GLY A 150 10.41 1.12 0.35
N THR A 151 9.22 1.53 0.79
CA THR A 151 8.00 1.56 -0.04
C THR A 151 8.09 2.66 -1.10
N THR A 152 8.47 3.87 -0.69
CA THR A 152 8.59 5.03 -1.56
C THR A 152 9.64 4.80 -2.64
N LEU A 153 10.82 4.24 -2.28
CA LEU A 153 11.87 3.91 -3.25
C LEU A 153 11.42 2.88 -4.29
N ASN A 154 10.68 1.85 -3.87
CA ASN A 154 10.09 0.91 -4.82
C ASN A 154 9.09 1.58 -5.76
N ASN A 155 8.27 2.51 -5.28
CA ASN A 155 7.32 3.23 -6.14
C ASN A 155 8.05 4.15 -7.13
N MET A 156 9.13 4.82 -6.70
CA MET A 156 9.99 5.61 -7.59
C MET A 156 10.59 4.74 -8.70
N SER A 157 11.03 3.52 -8.38
CA SER A 157 11.61 2.63 -9.40
C SER A 157 10.61 2.26 -10.48
N LEU A 158 9.35 2.02 -10.13
CA LEU A 158 8.30 1.71 -11.11
C LEU A 158 8.10 2.86 -12.10
N ILE A 159 8.21 4.11 -11.65
CA ILE A 159 8.14 5.29 -12.52
C ILE A 159 9.37 5.36 -13.43
N TYR A 160 10.58 5.19 -12.89
CA TYR A 160 11.81 5.20 -13.69
C TYR A 160 11.84 4.06 -14.73
N GLN A 161 11.32 2.87 -14.38
CA GLN A 161 11.13 1.78 -15.33
C GLN A 161 10.19 2.18 -16.47
N ALA A 162 9.06 2.81 -16.15
CA ALA A 162 8.09 3.27 -17.15
C ALA A 162 8.68 4.35 -18.08
N GLN A 163 9.66 5.12 -17.61
CA GLN A 163 10.41 6.10 -18.40
C GLN A 163 11.60 5.48 -19.18
N GLY A 164 11.91 4.20 -18.98
CA GLY A 164 13.07 3.52 -19.57
C GLY A 164 14.40 3.82 -18.88
N ASP A 165 14.40 4.55 -17.76
CA ASP A 165 15.60 4.77 -16.93
C ASP A 165 15.81 3.59 -15.97
N TYR A 166 16.18 2.45 -16.55
CA TYR A 166 16.40 1.22 -15.80
C TYR A 166 17.59 1.31 -14.84
N ALA A 167 18.54 2.22 -15.08
CA ALA A 167 19.69 2.41 -14.20
C ALA A 167 19.25 3.03 -12.88
N THR A 168 18.49 4.13 -12.93
CA THR A 168 17.94 4.78 -11.72
C THR A 168 16.94 3.88 -11.02
N ALA A 169 16.09 3.16 -11.77
CA ALA A 169 15.17 2.18 -11.19
C ALA A 169 15.89 1.09 -10.38
N LEU A 170 16.99 0.52 -10.91
CA LEU A 170 17.78 -0.49 -10.20
C LEU A 170 18.42 0.06 -8.93
N THR A 171 18.88 1.32 -8.94
CA THR A 171 19.39 1.99 -7.74
C THR A 171 18.30 2.07 -6.67
N CYS A 172 17.13 2.63 -7.00
CA CYS A 172 16.01 2.72 -6.07
C CYS A 172 15.58 1.34 -5.52
N LEU A 173 15.53 0.31 -6.36
CA LEU A 173 15.19 -1.04 -5.93
C LEU A 173 16.27 -1.67 -5.03
N THR A 174 17.55 -1.40 -5.29
CA THR A 174 18.65 -1.91 -4.47
C THR A 174 18.65 -1.25 -3.10
N ASP A 175 18.39 0.06 -3.04
CA ASP A 175 18.26 0.80 -1.78
C ASP A 175 17.04 0.31 -1.00
N SER A 176 15.90 0.12 -1.67
CA SER A 176 14.70 -0.49 -1.07
C SER A 176 15.01 -1.88 -0.52
N LEU A 177 15.66 -2.75 -1.29
CA LEU A 177 16.04 -4.10 -0.87
C LEU A 177 16.91 -4.09 0.39
N ALA A 178 17.93 -3.23 0.42
CA ALA A 178 18.81 -3.10 1.58
C ALA A 178 18.04 -2.70 2.84
N ILE A 179 17.13 -1.73 2.73
CA ILE A 179 16.27 -1.30 3.84
C ILE A 179 15.34 -2.43 4.30
N ARG A 180 14.71 -3.16 3.37
CA ARG A 180 13.84 -4.30 3.71
C ARG A 180 14.59 -5.39 4.46
N GLN A 181 15.83 -5.67 4.06
CA GLN A 181 16.71 -6.60 4.74
C GLN A 181 17.12 -6.10 6.13
N GLU A 182 17.43 -4.82 6.28
CA GLU A 182 17.76 -4.18 7.56
C GLU A 182 16.64 -4.35 8.59
N ILE A 183 15.39 -4.09 8.19
CA ILE A 183 14.22 -4.19 9.09
C ILE A 183 13.63 -5.60 9.18
N GLY A 184 14.19 -6.57 8.46
CA GLY A 184 13.69 -7.95 8.43
C GLY A 184 12.34 -8.14 7.71
N ASP A 185 11.92 -7.20 6.85
CA ASP A 185 10.69 -7.29 6.06
C ASP A 185 10.87 -8.24 4.88
N LYS A 186 10.62 -9.53 5.12
CA LYS A 186 10.72 -10.58 4.11
C LYS A 186 9.75 -10.40 2.94
N ALA A 187 8.54 -9.91 3.18
CA ALA A 187 7.59 -9.67 2.11
C ALA A 187 8.09 -8.55 1.18
N GLY A 188 8.59 -7.46 1.75
CA GLY A 188 9.21 -6.38 1.01
C GLY A 188 10.50 -6.78 0.29
N GLU A 189 11.34 -7.61 0.92
CA GLU A 189 12.54 -8.19 0.31
C GLU A 189 12.20 -8.98 -0.96
N GLY A 190 11.19 -9.86 -0.87
CA GLY A 190 10.71 -10.66 -2.00
C GLY A 190 10.18 -9.79 -3.15
N ASN A 191 9.40 -8.74 -2.84
CA ASN A 191 8.89 -7.82 -3.84
C ASN A 191 10.00 -6.99 -4.52
N ALA A 192 10.98 -6.51 -3.76
CA ALA A 192 12.11 -5.76 -4.31
C ALA A 192 12.93 -6.67 -5.26
N LEU A 193 13.24 -7.90 -4.85
CA LEU A 193 13.92 -8.89 -5.69
C LEU A 193 13.12 -9.22 -6.96
N PHE A 194 11.80 -9.33 -6.84
CA PHE A 194 10.91 -9.54 -7.98
C PHE A 194 11.06 -8.41 -9.00
N ASN A 195 10.95 -7.16 -8.55
CA ASN A 195 11.06 -5.98 -9.42
C ASN A 195 12.48 -5.80 -10.01
N ILE A 196 13.54 -6.11 -9.26
CA ILE A 196 14.92 -6.14 -9.77
C ILE A 196 15.03 -7.19 -10.89
N GLY A 197 14.46 -8.37 -10.65
CA GLY A 197 14.40 -9.45 -11.60
C GLY A 197 13.79 -9.02 -12.92
N LEU A 198 12.59 -8.44 -12.88
CA LEU A 198 11.91 -7.91 -14.06
C LEU A 198 12.73 -6.83 -14.77
N THR A 199 13.33 -5.90 -14.02
CA THR A 199 14.17 -4.84 -14.59
C THR A 199 15.40 -5.40 -15.34
N TYR A 200 15.99 -6.48 -14.84
CA TYR A 200 17.07 -7.16 -15.55
C TYR A 200 16.61 -7.86 -16.83
N TYR A 201 15.40 -8.42 -16.86
CA TYR A 201 14.83 -8.96 -18.10
C TYR A 201 14.64 -7.87 -19.16
N GLU A 202 14.09 -6.72 -18.78
CA GLU A 202 13.91 -5.56 -19.68
C GLU A 202 15.24 -5.06 -20.26
N THR A 203 16.33 -5.13 -19.49
CA THR A 203 17.67 -4.72 -19.93
C THR A 203 18.48 -5.84 -20.62
N GLY A 204 17.86 -6.99 -20.91
CA GLY A 204 18.50 -8.13 -21.57
C GLY A 204 19.46 -8.95 -20.69
N LYS A 205 19.56 -8.60 -19.40
CA LYS A 205 20.41 -9.23 -18.37
C LYS A 205 19.75 -10.48 -17.77
N LYS A 206 19.34 -11.42 -18.65
CA LYS A 206 18.46 -12.55 -18.30
C LYS A 206 18.98 -13.42 -17.15
N GLN A 207 20.28 -13.69 -17.07
CA GLN A 207 20.86 -14.51 -16.00
C GLN A 207 20.73 -13.83 -14.62
N GLN A 208 20.98 -12.52 -14.55
CA GLN A 208 20.82 -11.75 -13.32
C GLN A 208 19.34 -11.66 -12.93
N GLY A 209 18.46 -11.44 -13.93
CA GLY A 209 17.02 -11.43 -13.72
C GLY A 209 16.50 -12.73 -13.11
N LEU A 210 16.88 -13.87 -13.69
CA LEU A 210 16.48 -15.19 -13.19
C LEU A 210 16.94 -15.43 -11.74
N ALA A 211 18.19 -15.08 -11.41
CA ALA A 211 18.70 -15.25 -10.06
C ALA A 211 17.90 -14.45 -9.00
N CYS A 212 17.51 -13.22 -9.33
CA CYS A 212 16.67 -12.39 -8.46
C CYS A 212 15.28 -12.99 -8.28
N LEU A 213 14.65 -13.46 -9.37
CA LEU A 213 13.31 -14.05 -9.32
C LEU A 213 13.28 -15.38 -8.54
N GLN A 214 14.32 -16.20 -8.67
CA GLN A 214 14.48 -17.42 -7.87
C GLN A 214 14.61 -17.12 -6.38
N SER A 215 15.34 -16.04 -6.03
CA SER A 215 15.45 -15.58 -4.66
C SER A 215 14.10 -15.08 -4.11
N ALA A 216 13.35 -14.30 -4.92
CA ALA A 216 12.00 -13.87 -4.59
C ALA A 216 11.05 -15.07 -4.38
N LYS A 217 11.13 -16.11 -5.23
CA LYS A 217 10.32 -17.34 -5.12
C LYS A 217 10.61 -18.10 -3.84
N LYS A 218 11.88 -18.24 -3.48
CA LYS A 218 12.27 -18.88 -2.22
C LYS A 218 11.68 -18.14 -1.02
N ILE A 219 11.79 -16.81 -0.99
CA ILE A 219 11.20 -15.99 0.08
C ILE A 219 9.67 -16.14 0.10
N ALA A 220 9.02 -16.10 -1.06
CA ALA A 220 7.57 -16.26 -1.17
C ALA A 220 7.08 -17.60 -0.61
N GLN A 221 7.86 -18.67 -0.79
CA GLN A 221 7.59 -19.98 -0.20
C GLN A 221 7.87 -20.02 1.31
N GLU A 222 8.95 -19.37 1.77
CA GLU A 222 9.30 -19.32 3.19
C GLU A 222 8.24 -18.61 4.05
N ILE A 223 7.58 -17.59 3.51
CA ILE A 223 6.58 -16.79 4.24
C ILE A 223 5.13 -17.08 3.80
N ASP A 224 4.91 -18.11 2.97
CA ASP A 224 3.60 -18.43 2.39
C ASP A 224 2.90 -17.23 1.71
N CYS A 225 3.67 -16.38 1.01
CA CYS A 225 3.13 -15.19 0.34
C CYS A 225 2.37 -15.56 -0.93
N PHE A 226 1.04 -15.73 -0.82
CA PHE A 226 0.19 -16.10 -1.96
C PHE A 226 0.32 -15.14 -3.15
N ARG A 227 0.29 -13.82 -2.92
CA ARG A 227 0.33 -12.82 -3.99
C ARG A 227 1.64 -12.86 -4.77
N LEU A 228 2.77 -12.96 -4.07
CA LEU A 228 4.08 -13.02 -4.73
C LEU A 228 4.26 -14.33 -5.49
N ASN A 229 3.82 -15.47 -4.93
CA ASN A 229 3.82 -16.75 -5.64
C ASN A 229 2.97 -16.67 -6.92
N GLN A 230 1.77 -16.10 -6.85
CA GLN A 230 0.91 -15.92 -8.02
C GLN A 230 1.55 -15.03 -9.09
N ALA A 231 2.22 -13.94 -8.69
CA ALA A 231 2.92 -13.05 -9.61
C ALA A 231 4.10 -13.75 -10.31
N LEU A 232 4.84 -14.58 -9.58
CA LEU A 232 5.95 -15.38 -10.10
C LEU A 232 5.49 -16.47 -11.06
N ASP A 233 4.41 -17.19 -10.72
CA ASP A 233 3.84 -18.24 -11.56
C ASP A 233 3.21 -17.69 -12.85
N GLY A 234 2.84 -16.41 -12.87
CA GLY A 234 2.29 -15.72 -14.05
C GLY A 234 3.34 -15.29 -15.08
N LEU A 235 4.64 -15.48 -14.80
CA LEU A 235 5.71 -15.10 -15.72
C LEU A 235 5.77 -16.04 -16.94
N SER A 236 6.13 -15.50 -18.10
CA SER A 236 6.19 -16.25 -19.36
C SER A 236 7.44 -17.11 -19.52
N PHE A 237 8.28 -17.20 -18.49
CA PHE A 237 9.55 -17.92 -18.48
C PHE A 237 9.75 -18.61 -17.13
N ASP A 238 10.43 -19.76 -17.15
CA ASP A 238 10.59 -20.59 -15.96
C ASP A 238 11.44 -19.89 -14.88
N VAL A 239 10.86 -19.74 -13.69
CA VAL A 239 11.48 -19.21 -12.46
C VAL A 239 11.54 -20.27 -11.38
#